data_AF-A0A1V5ZF03-F1
#
_entry.id   AF-A0A1V5ZF03-F1
#
_cell.length_a   1.000
_cell.length_b   1.000
_cell.length_c   1.000
_cell.angle_alpha   90.00
_cell.angle_beta   90.00
_cell.angle_gamma   90.00
#
_symmetry.space_group_name_H-M   'P 1'
#
loop_
_entity.id
_entity.type
_entity.pdbx_description
1 polymer ?
#
loop_
_entity_poly.entity_id
_entity_poly.type
_entity_poly.pdbx_seq_one_letter_code
_entity_poly.pdbx_strand_id
1 'polypeptide(L)'
;MRTSLIRSAVATCLVAVAAVAGCGSDNATGSGGGDISITVSSGTTPDYSWGGGNVYSLSIVRTAAPTTIVWGVVTPASNGVASPTKHGTVATGVIRSANVEPTLTAGVQYRVTVARLDGKTGWKEFTP
;
A
#
# COMPACT_ATOMS: atom_id res chain seq x y z
N MET A 1 56.26 10.94 35.88
CA MET A 1 55.23 10.19 36.64
C MET A 1 54.72 11.04 37.79
N ARG A 2 53.53 11.62 37.66
CA ARG A 2 52.52 11.77 38.74
C ARG A 2 51.28 12.50 38.18
N THR A 3 50.16 11.86 38.44
CA THR A 3 48.81 11.93 37.89
C THR A 3 48.00 13.13 38.42
N SER A 4 46.83 13.36 37.79
CA SER A 4 45.58 13.90 38.38
C SER A 4 45.34 15.43 38.18
N LEU A 5 44.18 15.95 37.76
CA LEU A 5 42.78 15.51 37.87
C LEU A 5 41.93 16.00 36.68
N ILE A 6 41.07 15.11 36.16
CA ILE A 6 39.96 15.42 35.24
C ILE A 6 38.76 15.85 36.07
N ARG A 7 38.18 17.02 35.80
CA ARG A 7 36.82 17.40 36.26
C ARG A 7 35.93 17.53 35.03
N SER A 8 35.46 16.40 34.51
CA SER A 8 34.41 16.40 33.48
C SER A 8 33.05 16.45 34.16
N ALA A 9 32.35 17.56 33.95
CA ALA A 9 30.95 17.73 34.35
C ALA A 9 30.07 16.84 33.45
N VAL A 10 29.36 15.89 34.05
CA VAL A 10 28.36 15.07 33.36
C VAL A 10 27.09 15.90 33.25
N ALA A 11 26.83 16.45 32.06
CA ALA A 11 25.58 17.11 31.73
C ALA A 11 24.58 16.04 31.26
N THR A 12 23.65 15.66 32.13
CA THR A 12 22.55 14.75 31.80
C THR A 12 21.48 15.51 31.01
N CYS A 13 21.46 15.34 29.69
CA CYS A 13 20.34 15.79 28.86
C CYS A 13 19.13 14.87 29.07
N LEU A 14 18.10 15.39 29.74
CA LEU A 14 16.77 14.80 29.73
C LEU A 14 16.19 14.91 28.31
N VAL A 15 16.11 13.80 27.59
CA VAL A 15 15.34 13.73 26.34
C VAL A 15 13.89 13.46 26.72
N ALA A 16 13.05 14.48 26.57
CA ALA A 16 11.61 14.33 26.66
C ALA A 16 11.12 13.53 25.44
N VAL A 17 10.64 12.31 25.67
CA VAL A 17 9.94 11.52 24.65
C VAL A 17 8.52 12.08 24.54
N ALA A 18 8.33 13.01 23.61
CA ALA A 18 6.99 13.37 23.17
C ALA A 18 6.43 12.19 22.35
N ALA A 19 5.38 11.56 22.88
CA ALA A 19 4.59 10.59 22.15
C ALA A 19 3.99 11.28 20.92
N VAL A 20 4.51 10.94 19.74
CA VAL A 20 3.95 11.43 18.48
C VAL A 20 2.67 10.63 18.25
N ALA A 21 1.53 11.29 18.43
CA ALA A 21 0.25 10.82 17.92
C ALA A 21 0.34 10.81 16.39
N GLY A 22 0.76 9.68 15.82
CA GLY A 22 0.83 9.47 14.38
C GLY A 22 -0.56 9.21 13.80
N CYS A 23 -1.32 10.27 13.56
CA CYS A 23 -2.42 10.26 12.60
C CYS A 23 -1.92 10.80 11.25
N GLY A 24 -0.82 10.22 10.75
CA GLY A 24 -0.42 10.36 9.36
C GLY A 24 -1.00 9.19 8.60
N SER A 25 -1.95 9.43 7.70
CA SER A 25 -2.31 8.43 6.68
C SER A 25 -1.12 8.29 5.74
N ASP A 26 -0.10 7.56 6.16
CA ASP A 26 1.11 7.36 5.39
C ASP A 26 0.75 6.52 4.15
N ASN A 27 0.94 7.10 2.98
CA ASN A 27 0.76 6.38 1.73
C ASN A 27 1.97 5.51 1.49
N ALA A 28 1.75 4.27 1.04
CA ALA A 28 2.83 3.42 0.61
C ALA A 28 3.56 4.07 -0.58
N THR A 29 4.89 4.11 -0.48
CA THR A 29 5.79 4.70 -1.47
C THR A 29 6.12 3.68 -2.56
N GLY A 30 6.36 4.16 -3.78
CA GLY A 30 6.75 3.31 -4.90
C GLY A 30 6.46 3.94 -6.27
N SER A 31 6.96 3.30 -7.33
CA SER A 31 6.79 3.73 -8.72
C SER A 31 5.36 3.49 -9.20
N GLY A 32 4.90 4.24 -10.20
CA GLY A 32 3.58 4.04 -10.81
C GLY A 32 3.53 4.56 -12.24
N GLY A 33 2.48 4.19 -12.96
CA GLY A 33 2.28 4.61 -14.35
C GLY A 33 0.90 4.25 -14.90
N GLY A 34 0.67 4.63 -16.15
CA GLY A 34 -0.62 4.49 -16.84
C GLY A 34 -1.47 5.77 -16.79
N ASP A 35 -2.71 5.66 -17.27
CA ASP A 35 -3.68 6.75 -17.36
C ASP A 35 -4.38 7.05 -16.03
N ILE A 36 -4.38 6.08 -15.11
CA ILE A 36 -5.10 6.15 -13.83
C ILE A 36 -4.09 6.22 -12.69
N SER A 37 -4.03 7.35 -11.98
CA SER A 37 -3.21 7.48 -10.77
C SER A 37 -3.81 6.69 -9.60
N ILE A 38 -2.96 5.92 -8.91
CA ILE A 38 -3.34 5.08 -7.78
C ILE A 38 -2.64 5.56 -6.51
N THR A 39 -3.39 5.64 -5.42
CA THR A 39 -2.89 5.82 -4.05
C THR A 39 -3.13 4.53 -3.27
N VAL A 40 -2.15 4.12 -2.46
CA VAL A 40 -2.20 2.93 -1.63
C VAL A 40 -1.87 3.37 -0.21
N SER A 41 -2.73 3.06 0.76
CA SER A 41 -2.43 3.33 2.17
C SER A 41 -1.32 2.40 2.68
N SER A 42 -0.74 2.70 3.84
CA SER A 42 0.18 1.80 4.55
C SER A 42 -0.52 0.54 5.10
N GLY A 43 0.30 -0.42 5.54
CA GLY A 43 -0.14 -1.63 6.24
C GLY A 43 -0.44 -2.82 5.32
N THR A 44 -0.58 -3.99 5.92
CA THR A 44 -0.74 -5.28 5.22
C THR A 44 -2.15 -5.55 4.69
N THR A 45 -3.11 -4.69 5.03
CA THR A 45 -4.46 -4.66 4.47
C THR A 45 -4.77 -3.24 3.98
N PRO A 46 -4.08 -2.76 2.93
CA PRO A 46 -4.18 -1.36 2.54
C PRO A 46 -5.52 -1.06 1.84
N ASP A 47 -5.86 0.21 1.78
CA ASP A 47 -6.90 0.76 0.93
C ASP A 47 -6.30 1.20 -0.41
N TYR A 48 -6.89 0.74 -1.51
CA TYR A 48 -6.54 1.12 -2.87
C TYR A 48 -7.50 2.20 -3.38
N SER A 49 -6.98 3.38 -3.71
CA SER A 49 -7.77 4.51 -4.21
C SER A 49 -7.28 4.95 -5.59
N TRP A 50 -8.20 5.37 -6.45
CA TRP A 50 -7.87 5.88 -7.78
C TRP A 50 -8.85 6.95 -8.26
N GLY A 51 -8.42 7.74 -9.24
CA GLY A 51 -9.24 8.76 -9.90
C GLY A 51 -10.04 8.24 -11.10
N GLY A 52 -10.97 9.06 -11.59
CA GLY A 52 -11.68 8.83 -12.85
C GLY A 52 -12.94 7.97 -12.78
N GLY A 53 -13.26 7.36 -11.63
CA GLY A 53 -14.46 6.55 -11.40
C GLY A 53 -14.18 5.05 -11.30
N ASN A 54 -15.23 4.23 -11.33
CA ASN A 54 -15.11 2.79 -11.13
C ASN A 54 -14.27 2.10 -12.21
N VAL A 55 -13.69 0.96 -11.84
CA VAL A 55 -12.88 0.09 -12.70
C VAL A 55 -13.58 -1.27 -12.85
N TYR A 56 -13.21 -2.07 -13.85
CA TYR A 56 -13.73 -3.44 -13.97
C TYR A 56 -12.81 -4.47 -13.30
N SER A 57 -11.57 -4.12 -13.02
CA SER A 57 -10.57 -5.02 -12.44
C SER A 57 -9.64 -4.26 -11.51
N LEU A 58 -9.34 -4.89 -10.37
CA LEU A 58 -8.29 -4.55 -9.43
C LEU A 58 -7.51 -5.84 -9.13
N SER A 59 -6.21 -5.85 -9.39
CA SER A 59 -5.34 -7.02 -9.20
C SER A 59 -4.04 -6.65 -8.51
N ILE A 60 -3.62 -7.50 -7.58
CA ILE A 60 -2.40 -7.37 -6.80
C ILE A 60 -1.52 -8.58 -7.12
N VAL A 61 -0.26 -8.31 -7.45
CA VAL A 61 0.78 -9.32 -7.72
C VAL A 61 2.02 -9.01 -6.88
N ARG A 62 2.84 -10.01 -6.59
CA ARG A 62 4.22 -9.77 -6.14
C ARG A 62 5.05 -9.32 -7.34
N THR A 63 5.93 -8.33 -7.18
CA THR A 63 6.79 -7.89 -8.30
C THR A 63 7.79 -8.97 -8.72
N ALA A 64 8.22 -9.82 -7.78
CA ALA A 64 9.06 -10.99 -8.05
C ALA A 64 8.33 -12.13 -8.81
N ALA A 65 7.00 -12.10 -8.90
CA ALA A 65 6.18 -13.11 -9.59
C ALA A 65 4.96 -12.45 -10.28
N PRO A 66 5.16 -11.60 -11.30
CA PRO A 66 4.15 -10.67 -11.79
C PRO A 66 2.98 -11.32 -12.54
N THR A 67 3.09 -12.61 -12.87
CA THR A 67 2.04 -13.38 -13.57
C THR A 67 1.07 -14.08 -12.61
N THR A 68 1.33 -14.05 -11.30
CA THR A 68 0.49 -14.70 -10.29
C THR A 68 -0.23 -13.66 -9.46
N ILE A 69 -1.55 -13.57 -9.64
CA ILE A 69 -2.40 -12.68 -8.85
C ILE A 69 -2.53 -13.25 -7.44
N VAL A 70 -2.02 -12.52 -6.45
CA VAL A 70 -2.12 -12.92 -5.04
C VAL A 70 -3.45 -12.51 -4.42
N TRP A 71 -4.04 -11.44 -4.91
CA TRP A 71 -5.41 -11.03 -4.58
C TRP A 71 -5.98 -10.18 -5.72
N GLY A 72 -7.27 -10.34 -6.00
CA GLY A 72 -7.91 -9.55 -7.04
C GLY A 72 -9.42 -9.66 -7.05
N VAL A 73 -10.05 -8.64 -7.61
CA VAL A 73 -11.50 -8.52 -7.75
C VAL A 73 -11.86 -7.96 -9.12
N VAL A 74 -13.00 -8.39 -9.66
CA VAL A 74 -13.46 -8.05 -11.00
C VAL A 74 -14.97 -7.88 -11.10
N THR A 75 -15.42 -7.10 -12.09
CA THR A 75 -16.79 -7.00 -12.57
C THR A 75 -16.79 -7.17 -14.09
N PRO A 76 -16.91 -8.40 -14.64
CA PRO A 76 -16.55 -8.69 -16.04
C PRO A 76 -17.33 -7.91 -17.11
N ALA A 77 -18.55 -7.46 -16.81
CA ALA A 77 -19.45 -6.80 -17.77
C ALA A 77 -19.67 -5.31 -17.49
N SER A 78 -19.00 -4.72 -16.50
CA SER A 78 -19.20 -3.32 -16.13
C SER A 78 -17.99 -2.76 -15.36
N ASN A 79 -17.91 -1.43 -15.25
CA ASN A 79 -17.01 -0.79 -14.29
C ASN A 79 -17.72 -0.71 -12.92
N GLY A 80 -17.64 -1.77 -12.12
CA GLY A 80 -18.36 -1.91 -10.86
C GLY A 80 -17.49 -1.94 -9.60
N VAL A 81 -16.16 -2.05 -9.74
CA VAL A 81 -15.24 -1.97 -8.60
C VAL A 81 -15.04 -0.51 -8.23
N ALA A 82 -15.46 -0.13 -7.02
CA ALA A 82 -15.43 1.25 -6.54
C ALA A 82 -14.11 1.61 -5.85
N SER A 83 -13.75 2.89 -5.88
CA SER A 83 -12.65 3.47 -5.09
C SER A 83 -13.21 4.19 -3.85
N PRO A 84 -12.61 4.03 -2.65
CA PRO A 84 -11.53 3.11 -2.33
C PRO A 84 -12.00 1.65 -2.21
N THR A 85 -11.08 0.70 -2.43
CA THR A 85 -11.29 -0.73 -2.15
C THR A 85 -10.29 -1.21 -1.10
N LYS A 86 -10.78 -1.84 -0.03
CA LYS A 86 -9.97 -2.47 1.01
C LYS A 86 -9.45 -3.85 0.56
N HIS A 87 -8.14 -4.06 0.67
CA HIS A 87 -7.53 -5.37 0.43
C HIS A 87 -8.20 -6.49 1.25
N GLY A 88 -8.33 -7.68 0.65
CA GLY A 88 -8.94 -8.84 1.30
C GLY A 88 -10.48 -8.84 1.36
N THR A 89 -11.14 -7.73 0.99
CA THR A 89 -12.61 -7.60 1.03
C THR A 89 -13.26 -7.79 -0.35
N VAL A 90 -14.55 -8.09 -0.40
CA VAL A 90 -15.30 -8.14 -1.67
C VAL A 90 -16.62 -7.42 -1.47
N ALA A 91 -16.82 -6.33 -2.20
CA ALA A 91 -18.07 -5.59 -2.17
C ALA A 91 -19.20 -6.37 -2.86
N THR A 92 -20.44 -6.06 -2.51
CA THR A 92 -21.62 -6.64 -3.17
C THR A 92 -21.58 -6.41 -4.69
N GLY A 93 -21.85 -7.46 -5.46
CA GLY A 93 -21.83 -7.39 -6.93
C GLY A 93 -20.44 -7.48 -7.57
N VAL A 94 -19.38 -7.62 -6.77
CA VAL A 94 -18.00 -7.83 -7.23
C VAL A 94 -17.62 -9.30 -7.07
N ILE A 95 -16.87 -9.84 -8.04
CA ILE A 95 -16.38 -11.23 -8.01
C ILE A 95 -14.92 -11.22 -7.55
N ARG A 96 -14.55 -12.14 -6.66
CA ARG A 96 -13.15 -12.38 -6.28
C ARG A 96 -12.47 -13.23 -7.35
N SER A 97 -11.43 -12.71 -8.00
CA SER A 97 -10.65 -13.44 -9.00
C SER A 97 -9.49 -14.23 -8.38
N ALA A 98 -8.93 -13.77 -7.25
CA ALA A 98 -7.88 -14.45 -6.51
C ALA A 98 -7.90 -14.10 -5.02
N ASN A 99 -7.40 -15.01 -4.17
CA ASN A 99 -7.33 -14.83 -2.72
C ASN A 99 -6.19 -15.60 -2.03
N VAL A 100 -5.03 -15.65 -2.68
CA VAL A 100 -3.85 -16.36 -2.14
C VAL A 100 -3.32 -15.63 -0.89
N GLU A 101 -3.32 -14.30 -0.92
CA GLU A 101 -2.87 -13.44 0.18
C GLU A 101 -3.99 -12.47 0.59
N PRO A 102 -4.95 -12.90 1.43
CA PRO A 102 -5.98 -12.00 1.96
C PRO A 102 -5.40 -10.91 2.90
N THR A 103 -4.19 -11.14 3.39
CA THR A 103 -3.34 -10.17 4.12
C THR A 103 -1.96 -10.21 3.47
N LEU A 104 -1.40 -9.06 3.14
CA LEU A 104 -0.08 -8.96 2.50
C LEU A 104 1.05 -9.21 3.49
N THR A 105 2.22 -9.56 2.97
CA THR A 105 3.43 -9.75 3.77
C THR A 105 4.19 -8.42 3.86
N ALA A 106 4.43 -7.91 5.08
CA ALA A 106 5.22 -6.70 5.28
C ALA A 106 6.63 -6.83 4.71
N GLY A 107 7.15 -5.76 4.10
CA GLY A 107 8.48 -5.77 3.47
C GLY A 107 8.57 -6.49 2.12
N VAL A 108 7.52 -7.16 1.65
CA VAL A 108 7.44 -7.71 0.28
C VAL A 108 6.93 -6.63 -0.67
N GLN A 109 7.56 -6.51 -1.84
CA GLN A 109 7.12 -5.56 -2.86
C GLN A 109 6.00 -6.15 -3.72
N TYR A 110 4.93 -5.37 -3.87
CA TYR A 110 3.76 -5.71 -4.66
C TYR A 110 3.51 -4.66 -5.74
N ARG A 111 2.73 -5.03 -6.75
CA ARG A 111 2.13 -4.11 -7.71
C ARG A 111 0.62 -4.24 -7.66
N VAL A 112 -0.07 -3.13 -7.45
CA VAL A 112 -1.50 -2.99 -7.71
C VAL A 112 -1.69 -2.52 -9.16
N THR A 113 -2.69 -3.08 -9.83
CA THR A 113 -3.09 -2.68 -11.18
C THR A 113 -4.60 -2.56 -11.25
N VAL A 114 -5.09 -1.49 -11.87
CA VAL A 114 -6.51 -1.28 -12.16
C VAL A 114 -6.73 -1.13 -13.66
N ALA A 115 -7.88 -1.59 -14.14
CA ALA A 115 -8.25 -1.50 -15.55
C ALA A 115 -9.72 -1.13 -15.73
N ARG A 116 -10.00 -0.31 -16.73
CA ARG A 116 -11.35 0.12 -17.14
C ARG A 116 -11.73 -0.45 -18.50
N LEU A 117 -13.04 -0.58 -18.73
CA LEU A 117 -13.57 -1.05 -20.02
C LEU A 117 -13.31 -0.09 -21.19
N ASP A 118 -12.97 1.18 -20.92
CA ASP A 118 -12.55 2.14 -21.95
C ASP A 118 -11.06 2.01 -22.33
N GLY A 119 -10.39 0.95 -21.87
CA GLY A 119 -8.99 0.65 -22.16
C GLY A 119 -7.98 1.34 -21.26
N LYS A 120 -8.41 2.29 -20.41
CA LYS A 120 -7.50 2.98 -19.48
C LYS A 120 -7.02 2.04 -18.39
N THR A 121 -5.74 2.15 -18.05
CA THR A 121 -5.12 1.35 -17.00
C THR A 121 -4.31 2.23 -16.06
N GLY A 122 -4.06 1.72 -14.85
CA GLY A 122 -3.14 2.33 -13.90
C GLY A 122 -2.42 1.24 -13.13
N TRP A 123 -1.19 1.49 -12.73
CA TRP A 123 -0.47 0.60 -11.83
C TRP A 123 0.40 1.40 -10.85
N LYS A 124 0.62 0.80 -9.69
CA LYS A 124 1.53 1.32 -8.67
C LYS A 124 2.20 0.17 -7.93
N GLU A 125 3.51 0.28 -7.75
CA GLU A 125 4.27 -0.57 -6.85
C GLU A 125 4.27 0.00 -5.44
N PHE A 126 4.31 -0.88 -4.45
CA PHE A 126 4.30 -0.51 -3.05
C PHE A 126 4.86 -1.64 -2.19
N THR A 127 5.31 -1.28 -0.99
CA THR A 127 5.70 -2.21 0.06
C THR A 127 4.88 -1.90 1.32
N PRO A 128 4.05 -2.85 1.80
CA PRO A 128 3.29 -2.72 3.04
C PRO A 128 4.14 -2.47 4.28
#